data_AF-A0A7R7J8A7-F1
#
_entry.id   AF-A0A7R7J8A7-F1
#
_cell.length_a   1.000
_cell.length_b   1.000
_cell.length_c   1.000
_cell.angle_alpha   90.00
_cell.angle_beta   90.00
_cell.angle_gamma   90.00
#
_symmetry.space_group_name_H-M   'P 1'
#
loop_
_entity.id
_entity.type
_entity.pdbx_description
1 polymer ?
#
loop_
_entity_poly.entity_id
_entity_poly.type
_entity_poly.pdbx_seq_one_letter_code
_entity_poly.pdbx_strand_id
1 'polypeptide(L)'
;MSYRFKHYAQPVNVGYSVSWEAVAIELFIGAICSVMAYFGWVTGVILMAAPCAFLALSCYLLVIVQVFLYFKEKHQSKSKMQGDSSNDES
;
A
#
# COMPACT_ATOMS: atom_id res chain seq x y z
N MET A 1 37.79 22.21 16.86
CA MET A 1 36.65 21.38 17.33
C MET A 1 35.95 20.78 16.11
N SER A 2 36.05 19.47 15.92
CA SER A 2 35.38 18.77 14.80
C SER A 2 33.95 18.44 15.23
N TYR A 3 32.98 19.21 14.74
CA TYR A 3 31.56 18.94 14.94
C TYR A 3 31.17 17.73 14.09
N ARG A 4 31.18 16.54 14.71
CA ARG A 4 30.61 15.32 14.14
C ARG A 4 29.09 15.41 14.25
N PHE A 5 28.46 15.98 13.22
CA PHE A 5 27.02 15.81 13.03
C PHE A 5 26.74 14.34 12.76
N LYS A 6 26.36 13.61 13.82
CA LYS A 6 25.73 12.30 13.70
C LYS A 6 24.36 12.53 13.06
N HIS A 7 24.32 12.40 11.73
CA HIS A 7 23.11 12.32 10.94
C HIS A 7 22.43 10.97 11.27
N TYR A 8 21.76 10.91 12.43
CA TYR A 8 20.85 9.84 12.80
C TYR A 8 19.52 9.97 12.06
N ALA A 9 19.60 10.13 10.75
CA ALA A 9 18.52 9.76 9.85
C ALA A 9 18.75 8.31 9.42
N GLN A 10 18.95 7.40 10.38
CA GLN A 10 18.61 6.02 10.10
C GLN A 10 17.08 6.04 10.02
N PRO A 11 16.46 5.79 8.85
CA PRO A 11 15.04 5.51 8.83
C PRO A 11 14.90 4.34 9.79
N VAL A 12 14.25 4.58 10.93
CA VAL A 12 13.82 3.50 11.80
C VAL A 12 13.11 2.54 10.86
N ASN A 13 13.63 1.31 10.78
CA ASN A 13 13.00 0.24 10.05
C ASN A 13 11.72 -0.05 10.83
N VAL A 14 10.72 0.85 10.69
CA VAL A 14 9.33 0.64 11.05
C VAL A 14 8.96 -0.51 10.15
N GLY A 15 9.11 -1.70 10.73
CA GLY A 15 9.19 -2.93 9.99
C GLY A 15 8.10 -2.95 8.94
N TYR A 16 8.48 -3.41 7.76
CA TYR A 16 7.68 -3.73 6.57
C TYR A 16 6.30 -4.40 6.85
N SER A 17 6.02 -4.77 8.10
CA SER A 17 4.72 -5.16 8.65
C SER A 17 3.65 -4.05 8.56
N VAL A 18 3.99 -2.77 8.76
CA VAL A 18 2.97 -1.69 8.80
C VAL A 18 2.27 -1.51 7.44
N SER A 19 2.95 -1.80 6.34
CA SER A 19 2.37 -1.68 4.99
C SER A 19 1.36 -2.79 4.68
N TRP A 20 1.61 -4.03 5.13
CA TRP A 20 0.73 -5.15 4.82
C TRP A 20 -0.53 -5.16 5.69
N GLU A 21 -0.40 -4.78 6.97
CA GLU A 21 -1.55 -4.64 7.86
C GLU A 21 -2.50 -3.55 7.39
N ALA A 22 -1.97 -2.40 6.94
CA ALA A 22 -2.78 -1.32 6.37
C ALA A 22 -3.56 -1.78 5.12
N VAL A 23 -2.90 -2.48 4.19
CA VAL A 23 -3.53 -3.03 2.98
C VAL A 23 -4.64 -4.04 3.33
N ALA A 24 -4.41 -4.90 4.32
CA ALA A 24 -5.42 -5.85 4.77
C ALA A 24 -6.65 -5.14 5.36
N ILE A 25 -6.44 -4.12 6.19
CA ILE A 25 -7.52 -3.33 6.80
C ILE A 25 -8.34 -2.59 5.74
N GLU A 26 -7.68 -1.95 4.76
CA GLU A 26 -8.35 -1.27 3.64
C GLU A 26 -9.19 -2.24 2.80
N LEU A 27 -8.71 -3.46 2.58
CA LEU A 27 -9.45 -4.50 1.86
C LEU A 27 -10.71 -4.91 2.64
N PHE A 28 -10.62 -5.14 3.95
CA PHE A 28 -11.79 -5.47 4.78
C PHE A 28 -12.81 -4.33 4.80
N ILE A 29 -12.37 -3.08 4.98
CA ILE A 29 -13.25 -1.91 4.94
C ILE A 29 -13.93 -1.79 3.57
N GLY A 30 -13.17 -1.94 2.49
CA GLY A 30 -13.72 -1.92 1.12
C GLY A 30 -14.75 -3.01 0.88
N ALA A 31 -14.52 -4.23 1.38
CA ALA A 31 -15.46 -5.34 1.30
C ALA A 31 -16.76 -5.05 2.07
N ILE A 32 -16.66 -4.56 3.30
CA ILE A 32 -17.84 -4.20 4.13
C ILE A 32 -18.62 -3.06 3.46
N CYS A 33 -17.94 -2.02 2.98
CA CYS A 33 -18.59 -0.91 2.28
C CYS A 33 -19.28 -1.35 0.98
N SER A 34 -18.69 -2.29 0.24
CA SER A 34 -19.30 -2.86 -0.97
C SER A 34 -20.60 -3.62 -0.65
N VAL A 35 -20.60 -4.45 0.39
CA VAL A 35 -21.79 -5.17 0.85
C VAL A 35 -22.87 -4.19 1.35
N MET A 36 -22.48 -3.16 2.11
CA MET A 36 -23.41 -2.12 2.58
C MET A 36 -23.98 -1.29 1.43
N ALA A 37 -23.19 -0.98 0.40
CA ALA A 37 -23.68 -0.31 -0.79
C ALA A 37 -24.73 -1.17 -1.53
N TYR A 38 -24.49 -2.48 -1.63
CA TYR A 38 -25.45 -3.42 -2.23
C TYR A 38 -26.75 -3.48 -1.43
N PHE A 39 -26.67 -3.65 -0.10
CA PHE A 39 -27.86 -3.64 0.74
C PHE A 39 -28.59 -2.30 0.72
N GLY A 40 -27.87 -1.17 0.71
CA GLY A 40 -28.43 0.18 0.60
C GLY A 40 -29.19 0.38 -0.71
N TRP A 41 -28.73 -0.22 -1.81
CA TRP A 41 -29.44 -0.23 -3.08
C TRP A 41 -30.74 -1.04 -3.00
N VAL A 42 -30.68 -2.23 -2.40
CA VAL A 42 -31.84 -3.13 -2.25
C VAL A 42 -32.90 -2.57 -1.30
N THR A 43 -32.50 -1.90 -0.22
CA THR A 43 -33.42 -1.30 0.76
C THR A 43 -33.93 0.09 0.37
N GLY A 44 -33.50 0.64 -0.76
CA GLY A 44 -33.94 1.95 -1.26
C GLY A 44 -33.32 3.15 -0.52
N VAL A 45 -32.29 2.93 0.30
CA VAL A 45 -31.57 4.00 1.02
C VAL A 45 -30.43 4.54 0.15
N ILE A 46 -30.80 5.13 -0.99
CA ILE A 46 -29.85 5.62 -2.01
C ILE A 46 -28.90 6.69 -1.44
N LEU A 47 -29.36 7.51 -0.49
CA LEU A 47 -28.55 8.54 0.19
C LEU A 47 -27.33 7.96 0.94
N MET A 48 -27.43 6.73 1.44
CA MET A 48 -26.31 6.02 2.09
C MET A 48 -25.52 5.16 1.08
N ALA A 49 -26.20 4.60 0.08
CA ALA A 49 -25.55 3.76 -0.93
C ALA A 49 -24.52 4.54 -1.77
N ALA A 50 -24.82 5.79 -2.13
CA ALA A 50 -23.93 6.62 -2.94
C ALA A 50 -22.55 6.88 -2.30
N PRO A 51 -22.43 7.37 -1.05
CA PRO A 51 -21.13 7.55 -0.40
C PRO A 51 -20.43 6.21 -0.11
N CYS A 52 -21.18 5.15 0.24
CA CYS A 52 -20.59 3.82 0.44
C CYS A 52 -20.00 3.24 -0.85
N ALA A 53 -20.65 3.44 -2.00
CA ALA A 53 -20.12 3.01 -3.29
C ALA A 53 -18.86 3.80 -3.67
N PHE A 54 -18.82 5.11 -3.41
CA PHE A 54 -17.65 5.94 -3.67
C PHE A 54 -16.46 5.54 -2.79
N LEU A 55 -16.71 5.27 -1.49
CA LEU A 55 -15.67 4.81 -0.57
C LEU A 55 -15.17 3.40 -0.89
N ALA A 56 -16.06 2.49 -1.31
CA ALA A 56 -15.63 1.18 -1.77
C ALA A 56 -14.67 1.31 -2.96
N LEU A 57 -15.03 2.15 -3.94
CA LEU A 57 -14.21 2.39 -5.13
C LEU A 57 -12.83 2.98 -4.77
N SER A 58 -12.80 3.97 -3.86
CA SER A 58 -11.53 4.59 -3.44
C SER A 58 -10.65 3.61 -2.67
N CYS A 59 -11.21 2.79 -1.78
CA CYS A 59 -10.46 1.74 -1.08
C CYS A 59 -9.85 0.73 -2.05
N TYR A 60 -10.61 0.29 -3.07
CA TYR A 60 -10.06 -0.63 -4.08
C TYR A 60 -8.90 0.00 -4.88
N LEU A 61 -9.01 1.29 -5.26
CA LEU A 61 -7.94 1.98 -5.98
C LEU A 61 -6.67 2.10 -5.14
N LEU A 62 -6.79 2.46 -3.86
CA LEU A 62 -5.64 2.57 -2.94
C LEU A 62 -4.94 1.22 -2.75
N VAL A 63 -5.71 0.14 -2.56
CA VAL A 63 -5.17 -1.23 -2.47
C VAL A 63 -4.42 -1.61 -3.75
N ILE A 64 -4.99 -1.33 -4.93
CA ILE A 64 -4.33 -1.62 -6.21
C ILE A 64 -3.02 -0.86 -6.34
N VAL A 65 -2.99 0.45 -6.01
CA VAL A 65 -1.78 1.27 -6.08
C VAL A 65 -0.70 0.73 -5.14
N GLN A 66 -1.07 0.40 -3.90
CA GLN A 66 -0.15 -0.19 -2.92
C GLN A 66 0.44 -1.51 -3.42
N VAL A 67 -0.39 -2.41 -3.95
CA VAL A 67 0.06 -3.69 -4.53
C VAL A 67 0.97 -3.45 -5.74
N PHE A 68 0.67 -2.47 -6.59
CA PHE A 68 1.50 -2.12 -7.74
C PHE A 68 2.88 -1.59 -7.35
N LEU A 69 2.93 -0.67 -6.37
CA LEU A 69 4.18 -0.14 -5.83
C LEU A 69 5.00 -1.25 -5.19
N TYR A 70 4.37 -2.14 -4.43
CA TYR A 70 5.00 -3.31 -3.83
C TYR A 70 5.62 -4.23 -4.89
N PHE A 71 4.88 -4.53 -5.95
CA PHE A 71 5.38 -5.39 -7.02
C PHE A 71 6.53 -4.74 -7.80
N LYS A 72 6.42 -3.43 -8.05
CA LYS A 72 7.45 -2.63 -8.73
C LYS A 72 8.74 -2.56 -7.91
N GLU A 73 8.65 -2.38 -6.60
CA GLU A 73 9.79 -2.39 -5.69
C GLU A 73 10.48 -3.77 -5.70
N LYS A 74 9.69 -4.84 -5.62
CA LYS A 74 10.22 -6.22 -5.71
C LYS A 74 10.94 -6.48 -7.03
N HIS A 75 10.46 -5.91 -8.14
CA HIS A 75 11.08 -6.05 -9.45
C HIS A 75 12.42 -5.28 -9.55
N GLN A 76 12.51 -4.10 -8.94
CA GLN A 76 13.72 -3.28 -8.90
C GLN A 76 14.80 -3.87 -7.97
N SER A 77 14.41 -4.52 -6.87
CA SER A 77 15.38 -5.24 -6.02
C SER A 77 16.00 -6.44 -6.74
N LYS A 78 15.28 -7.09 -7.66
CA LYS A 78 15.81 -8.19 -8.46
C LYS A 78 16.81 -7.72 -9.53
N SER A 79 16.61 -6.55 -10.16
CA SER A 79 17.55 -6.02 -11.14
C SER A 79 18.86 -5.52 -10.52
N LYS A 80 18.83 -5.05 -9.26
CA LYS A 80 20.04 -4.57 -8.57
C LYS A 80 21.00 -5.70 -8.15
N MET A 81 20.50 -6.90 -7.86
CA MET A 81 21.36 -8.06 -7.54
C MET A 81 22.06 -8.67 -8.76
N GLN A 82 21.62 -8.37 -9.98
CA GLN A 82 22.25 -8.89 -11.20
C GLN A 82 23.31 -7.94 -11.80
N GLY A 83 23.41 -6.70 -11.31
CA GLY A 83 24.44 -5.74 -11.73
C GLY A 83 25.73 -5.77 -10.90
N ASP A 84 25.71 -6.39 -9.72
CA ASP A 84 26.86 -6.43 -8.80
C ASP A 84 27.80 -7.61 -9.14
N SER A 85 27.25 -8.73 -9.60
CA SER A 85 28.05 -9.93 -9.94
C SER A 85 28.87 -9.83 -11.24
N SER A 86 28.72 -8.74 -12.01
CA SER A 86 29.46 -8.53 -13.26
C SER A 86 30.63 -7.55 -13.13
N ASN A 87 30.83 -6.92 -11.96
CA ASN A 87 31.88 -5.93 -11.73
C ASN A 87 33.02 -6.43 -10.84
N ASP A 88 32.98 -7.69 -10.38
CA ASP A 88 34.07 -8.34 -9.62
C ASP A 88 35.02 -9.16 -10.52
N GLU A 89 34.86 -9.10 -11.85
CA GLU A 89 35.65 -9.91 -12.80
C GLU A 89 36.41 -9.09 -13.87
N SER A 90 36.73 -7.80 -13.60
CA SER A 90 37.56 -7.01 -14.51
C SER A 90 38.56 -6.07 -13.85
#